data_AF-A0A3P7IVY9-F1
#
_entry.id   AF-A0A3P7IVY9-F1
#
_cell.length_a   1.000
_cell.length_b   1.000
_cell.length_c   1.000
_cell.angle_alpha   90.00
_cell.angle_beta   90.00
_cell.angle_gamma   90.00
#
_symmetry.space_group_name_H-M   'P 1'
#
loop_
_entity.id
_entity.type
_entity.pdbx_description
1 polymer ?
#
loop_
_entity_poly.entity_id
_entity_poly.type
_entity_poly.pdbx_seq_one_letter_code
_entity_poly.pdbx_strand_id
1 'polypeptide(L)'
;MRGCTEQLRQIVTDEVWVNSLFENWYANQMKMIHEWLTERLQQSLSPYQFTCLSFIVKKVYNDFELQGIDDEKLNDKVYQSINRRLQLEEANVALHEQSNGHAPSVFPTSLGNASAAVSNVSSMVEGAGAKVFSFFK
;
A
#
# COMPACT_ATOMS: atom_id res chain seq x y z
N MET A 1 -0.53 19.46 3.54
CA MET A 1 -1.08 20.17 2.37
C MET A 1 -2.27 21.07 2.70
N ARG A 2 -3.24 20.63 3.53
CA ARG A 2 -4.48 21.39 3.84
C ARG A 2 -4.34 22.88 4.17
N GLY A 3 -3.35 23.29 4.97
CA GLY A 3 -3.18 24.71 5.34
C GLY A 3 -2.87 25.61 4.14
N CYS A 4 -2.02 25.15 3.22
CA CYS A 4 -1.66 25.92 2.03
C CYS A 4 -2.79 25.94 0.99
N THR A 5 -3.56 24.85 0.87
CA THR A 5 -4.68 24.77 -0.07
C THR A 5 -5.81 25.74 0.32
N GLU A 6 -6.06 25.88 1.62
CA GLU A 6 -7.04 26.83 2.14
C GLU A 6 -6.62 28.28 1.87
N GLN A 7 -5.34 28.61 2.13
CA GLN A 7 -4.79 29.93 1.80
C GLN A 7 -4.91 30.26 0.31
N LEU A 8 -4.69 29.28 -0.57
CA LEU A 8 -4.81 29.48 -2.01
C LEU A 8 -6.26 29.82 -2.41
N ARG A 9 -7.25 29.12 -1.84
CA ARG A 9 -8.68 29.38 -2.06
C ARG A 9 -9.15 30.73 -1.51
N GLN A 10 -8.49 31.25 -0.48
CA GLN A 10 -8.77 32.60 0.03
C GLN A 10 -8.31 33.71 -0.91
N ILE A 11 -7.34 33.43 -1.79
CA ILE A 11 -6.73 34.42 -2.70
C ILE A 11 -7.31 34.31 -4.11
N VAL A 12 -7.62 33.10 -4.57
CA VAL A 12 -8.13 32.83 -5.93
C VAL A 12 -9.59 32.41 -5.87
N THR A 13 -10.47 33.25 -6.40
CA THR A 13 -11.92 33.04 -6.42
C THR A 13 -12.42 32.23 -7.63
N ASP A 14 -11.57 31.98 -8.63
CA ASP A 14 -11.92 31.15 -9.78
C ASP A 14 -11.79 29.67 -9.42
N GLU A 15 -12.92 29.09 -9.02
CA GLU A 15 -13.02 27.68 -8.62
C GLU A 15 -12.63 26.70 -9.73
N VAL A 16 -12.89 27.04 -11.00
CA VAL A 16 -12.56 26.16 -12.14
C VAL A 16 -11.05 26.11 -12.34
N TRP A 17 -10.40 27.27 -12.23
CA TRP A 17 -8.95 27.35 -12.29
C TRP A 17 -8.30 26.62 -11.11
N VAL A 18 -8.81 26.80 -9.89
CA VAL A 18 -8.31 26.11 -8.69
C VAL A 18 -8.45 24.60 -8.81
N ASN A 19 -9.59 24.11 -9.31
CA ASN A 19 -9.78 22.68 -9.56
C ASN A 19 -8.76 22.14 -10.59
N SER A 20 -8.59 22.86 -11.70
CA SER A 20 -7.62 22.50 -12.75
C SER A 20 -6.17 22.48 -12.22
N LEU A 21 -5.83 23.38 -11.30
CA LEU A 21 -4.54 23.39 -10.62
C LEU A 21 -4.35 22.11 -9.79
N PHE A 22 -5.36 21.71 -9.01
CA PHE A 22 -5.28 20.51 -8.18
C PHE A 22 -5.21 19.23 -9.02
N GLU A 23 -5.98 19.14 -10.12
CA GLU A 23 -5.87 18.03 -11.07
C GLU A 23 -4.45 17.88 -11.63
N ASN A 24 -3.88 18.98 -12.12
CA ASN A 24 -2.52 18.98 -12.67
C ASN A 24 -1.47 18.64 -11.59
N TRP A 25 -1.67 19.13 -10.37
CA TRP A 25 -0.77 18.82 -9.27
C TRP A 25 -0.82 17.32 -8.93
N TYR A 26 -2.01 16.76 -8.74
CA TYR A 26 -2.19 15.33 -8.49
C TYR A 26 -1.52 14.47 -9.58
N ALA A 27 -1.81 14.78 -10.85
CA ALA A 27 -1.25 14.07 -11.99
C ALA A 27 0.28 14.09 -11.99
N ASN A 28 0.89 15.25 -11.70
CA ASN A 28 2.35 15.37 -11.62
C ASN A 28 2.95 14.58 -10.45
N GLN A 29 2.31 14.55 -9.28
CA GLN A 29 2.77 13.73 -8.15
C GLN A 29 2.75 12.25 -8.49
N MET A 30 1.66 11.75 -9.07
CA MET A 30 1.55 10.35 -9.49
C MET A 30 2.54 10.01 -10.58
N LYS A 31 2.71 10.89 -11.58
CA LYS A 31 3.69 10.71 -12.65
C LYS A 31 5.12 10.56 -12.12
N MET A 32 5.56 11.41 -11.19
CA MET A 32 6.90 11.32 -10.59
C MET A 32 7.13 9.97 -9.89
N ILE A 33 6.14 9.49 -9.13
CA ILE A 33 6.23 8.20 -8.43
C ILE A 33 6.27 7.05 -9.46
N HIS A 34 5.43 7.11 -10.48
CA HIS A 34 5.37 6.11 -11.54
C HIS A 34 6.68 6.03 -12.33
N GLU A 35 7.26 7.16 -12.71
CA GLU A 35 8.56 7.22 -13.40
C GLU A 35 9.66 6.59 -12.56
N TRP A 36 9.75 6.96 -11.27
CA TRP A 36 10.73 6.37 -10.35
C TRP A 36 10.58 4.85 -10.20
N LEU A 37 9.35 4.34 -10.15
CA LEU A 37 9.07 2.90 -10.09
C LEU A 37 9.41 2.19 -11.42
N THR A 38 9.19 2.86 -12.55
CA THR A 38 9.43 2.32 -13.89
C THR A 38 10.92 2.19 -14.18
N GLU A 39 11.73 3.17 -13.78
CA GLU A 39 13.21 3.09 -13.86
C GLU A 39 13.79 1.90 -13.10
N ARG A 40 13.03 1.36 -12.13
CA ARG A 40 13.42 0.26 -11.24
C ARG A 40 12.51 -0.96 -11.38
N LEU A 41 11.95 -1.20 -12.57
CA LEU A 41 11.00 -2.30 -12.79
C LEU A 41 11.56 -3.69 -12.43
N GLN A 42 12.86 -3.89 -12.65
CA GLN A 42 13.55 -5.17 -12.46
C GLN A 42 14.21 -5.28 -11.08
N GLN A 43 14.07 -4.27 -10.22
CA GLN A 43 14.67 -4.22 -8.89
C GLN A 43 13.56 -4.34 -7.85
N SER A 44 13.73 -5.22 -6.87
CA SER A 44 12.83 -5.28 -5.71
C SER A 44 12.99 -4.03 -4.85
N LEU A 45 11.89 -3.54 -4.28
CA LEU A 45 11.94 -2.48 -3.28
C LEU A 45 12.39 -3.04 -1.93
N SER A 46 13.13 -2.25 -1.16
CA SER A 46 13.35 -2.60 0.25
C SER A 46 12.02 -2.50 1.01
N PRO A 47 11.82 -3.27 2.10
CA PRO A 47 10.59 -3.20 2.90
C PRO A 47 10.27 -1.78 3.37
N TYR A 48 11.29 -1.01 3.74
CA TYR A 48 11.14 0.39 4.14
C TYR A 48 10.68 1.28 2.97
N GLN A 49 11.28 1.14 1.78
CA GLN A 49 10.87 1.88 0.58
C GLN A 49 9.42 1.58 0.22
N PHE A 50 9.04 0.30 0.20
CA PHE A 50 7.67 -0.14 -0.04
C PHE A 50 6.70 0.50 0.95
N THR A 51 7.04 0.49 2.25
CA THR A 51 6.21 1.08 3.31
C THR A 51 6.02 2.58 3.09
N CYS A 52 7.11 3.31 2.85
CA CYS A 52 7.05 4.75 2.61
C CYS A 52 6.24 5.10 1.35
N LEU A 53 6.48 4.40 0.23
CA LEU A 53 5.78 4.66 -1.02
C LEU A 53 4.29 4.34 -0.91
N SER A 54 3.93 3.22 -0.29
CA SER A 54 2.53 2.86 -0.04
C SER A 54 1.82 3.92 0.81
N PHE A 55 2.49 4.44 1.83
CA PHE A 55 1.96 5.52 2.64
C PHE A 55 1.78 6.81 1.82
N ILE A 56 2.80 7.23 1.07
CA ILE A 56 2.78 8.46 0.26
C ILE A 56 1.65 8.38 -0.79
N VAL A 57 1.57 7.30 -1.55
CA VAL A 57 0.56 7.13 -2.62
C VAL A 57 -0.86 7.21 -2.06
N LYS A 58 -1.13 6.47 -0.97
CA LYS A 58 -2.44 6.52 -0.29
C LYS A 58 -2.73 7.91 0.27
N LYS A 59 -1.72 8.56 0.86
CA LYS A 59 -1.89 9.87 1.46
C LYS A 59 -2.20 10.94 0.41
N VAL A 60 -1.48 10.95 -0.70
CA VAL A 60 -1.72 11.87 -1.82
C VAL A 60 -3.11 11.63 -2.40
N TYR A 61 -3.48 10.39 -2.72
CA TYR A 61 -4.82 10.07 -3.21
C TYR A 61 -5.92 10.64 -2.32
N ASN A 62 -5.89 10.31 -1.03
CA ASN A 62 -6.91 10.75 -0.07
C ASN A 62 -6.92 12.27 0.12
N ASP A 63 -5.76 12.93 0.08
CA ASP A 63 -5.69 14.38 0.23
C ASP A 63 -6.36 15.10 -0.94
N PHE A 64 -6.22 14.59 -2.15
CA PHE A 64 -6.81 15.18 -3.37
C PHE A 64 -8.27 14.74 -3.60
N GLU A 65 -8.65 13.54 -3.19
CA GLU A 65 -10.06 13.13 -3.05
C GLU A 65 -10.82 14.10 -2.15
N LEU A 66 -10.23 14.46 -1.01
CA LEU A 66 -10.82 15.41 -0.07
C LEU A 66 -10.80 16.87 -0.58
N GLN A 67 -10.10 17.17 -1.67
CA GLN A 67 -10.21 18.47 -2.38
C GLN A 67 -11.34 18.47 -3.42
N GLY A 68 -12.01 17.34 -3.65
CA GLY A 68 -13.12 17.22 -4.58
C GLY A 68 -12.71 16.93 -6.02
N ILE A 69 -11.52 16.39 -6.26
CA ILE A 69 -11.16 15.89 -7.59
C ILE A 69 -12.01 14.65 -7.93
N ASP A 70 -12.50 14.58 -9.16
CA ASP A 70 -13.25 13.44 -9.67
C ASP A 70 -12.46 12.13 -9.61
N ASP A 71 -13.15 11.04 -9.25
CA ASP A 71 -12.55 9.70 -9.17
C ASP A 71 -11.91 9.26 -10.48
N GLU A 72 -12.48 9.63 -11.63
CA GLU A 72 -11.91 9.31 -12.96
C GLU A 72 -10.50 9.90 -13.16
N LYS A 73 -10.21 11.03 -12.50
CA LYS A 73 -8.90 11.70 -12.53
C LYS A 73 -7.95 11.12 -11.48
N LEU A 74 -8.48 10.74 -10.32
CA LEU A 74 -7.71 10.15 -9.23
C LEU A 74 -7.28 8.72 -9.57
N ASN A 75 -8.22 7.88 -9.99
CA ASN A 75 -8.02 6.48 -10.31
C ASN A 75 -7.58 6.25 -11.77
N ASP A 76 -6.69 7.10 -12.26
CA ASP A 76 -6.20 7.03 -13.62
C ASP A 76 -5.26 5.83 -13.86
N LYS A 77 -4.85 5.63 -15.11
CA LYS A 77 -3.97 4.49 -15.47
C LYS A 77 -2.61 4.55 -14.77
N VAL A 78 -2.11 5.74 -14.45
CA VAL A 78 -0.83 5.92 -13.76
C VAL A 78 -0.96 5.43 -12.31
N TYR A 79 -1.98 5.88 -11.59
CA TYR A 79 -2.29 5.42 -10.25
C TYR A 79 -2.52 3.91 -10.19
N GLN A 80 -3.29 3.34 -11.12
CA GLN A 80 -3.53 1.90 -11.19
C GLN A 80 -2.23 1.10 -11.43
N SER A 81 -1.33 1.62 -12.29
CA SER A 81 -0.01 1.02 -12.54
C SER A 81 0.85 1.01 -11.27
N ILE A 82 0.89 2.14 -10.55
CA ILE A 82 1.60 2.25 -9.26
C ILE A 82 1.06 1.22 -8.26
N ASN A 83 -0.27 1.16 -8.07
CA ASN A 83 -0.86 0.23 -7.11
C ASN A 83 -0.58 -1.23 -7.46
N ARG A 84 -0.67 -1.59 -8.74
CA ARG A 84 -0.32 -2.93 -9.20
C ARG A 84 1.13 -3.26 -8.86
N ARG A 85 2.06 -2.33 -9.07
CA ARG A 85 3.46 -2.53 -8.70
C ARG A 85 3.63 -2.71 -7.19
N LEU A 86 3.00 -1.86 -6.38
CA LEU A 86 3.11 -1.96 -4.92
C LEU A 86 2.51 -3.26 -4.37
N GLN A 87 1.41 -3.77 -4.93
CA GLN A 87 0.85 -5.08 -4.55
C GLN A 87 1.81 -6.25 -4.82
N LEU A 88 2.55 -6.20 -5.93
CA LEU A 88 3.57 -7.20 -6.22
C LEU A 88 4.74 -7.14 -5.22
N GLU A 89 5.16 -5.92 -4.84
CA GLU A 89 6.20 -5.73 -3.85
C GLU A 89 5.75 -6.17 -2.45
N GLU A 90 4.48 -5.99 -2.08
CA GLU A 90 3.91 -6.50 -0.83
C GLU A 90 4.04 -8.03 -0.74
N ALA A 91 3.69 -8.73 -1.83
CA ALA A 91 3.85 -10.18 -1.91
C ALA A 91 5.32 -10.61 -1.78
N ASN A 92 6.26 -9.87 -2.41
CA ASN A 92 7.69 -10.14 -2.30
C ASN A 92 8.22 -9.96 -0.87
N VAL A 93 7.81 -8.88 -0.19
CA VAL A 93 8.22 -8.61 1.21
C VAL A 93 7.71 -9.71 2.14
N ALA A 94 6.45 -10.13 2.00
CA ALA A 94 5.86 -11.20 2.82
C ALA A 94 6.59 -12.55 2.67
N LEU A 95 7.06 -12.87 1.46
CA LEU A 95 7.87 -14.08 1.21
C LEU A 95 9.24 -14.00 1.89
N HIS A 96 9.88 -12.83 1.86
CA HIS A 96 11.19 -12.63 2.47
C HIS A 96 11.14 -12.67 4.00
N GLU A 97 10.04 -12.23 4.62
CA GLU A 97 9.83 -12.39 6.06
C GLU A 97 9.64 -13.87 6.45
N GLN A 98 8.93 -14.66 5.62
CA GLN A 98 8.76 -16.10 5.84
C GLN A 98 10.08 -16.87 5.72
N SER A 99 10.99 -16.48 4.83
CA SER A 99 12.29 -17.15 4.69
C SER A 99 13.28 -16.82 5.81
N ASN A 100 13.15 -15.65 6.45
CA ASN A 100 14.04 -15.21 7.53
C ASN A 100 13.55 -15.63 8.93
N GLY A 101 12.29 -16.06 9.05
CA GLY A 101 11.78 -16.76 10.22
C GLY A 101 12.35 -18.19 10.23
N HIS A 102 13.14 -18.52 11.26
CA HIS A 102 13.59 -19.89 11.50
C HIS A 102 12.41 -20.85 11.38
N ALA A 103 12.44 -21.74 10.38
CA ALA A 103 11.61 -22.93 10.41
C ALA A 103 11.88 -23.65 11.75
N PRO A 104 10.86 -23.96 12.57
CA PRO A 104 11.09 -24.91 13.63
C PRO A 104 11.44 -26.23 12.94
N SER A 105 12.68 -26.67 13.08
CA SER A 105 13.09 -28.01 12.67
C SER A 105 12.36 -29.01 13.58
N VAL A 106 11.13 -29.35 13.22
CA VAL A 106 10.45 -30.50 13.81
C VAL A 106 11.09 -31.73 13.16
N PHE A 107 12.24 -32.13 13.72
CA PHE A 107 12.70 -33.51 13.63
C PHE A 107 11.71 -34.37 14.43
N PRO A 108 10.97 -35.31 13.83
CA PRO A 108 10.27 -36.32 14.61
C PRO A 108 11.29 -37.38 15.03
N THR A 109 11.83 -37.23 16.23
CA THR A 109 12.45 -38.33 16.96
C THR A 109 11.32 -39.24 17.47
N SER A 110 11.49 -40.55 17.30
CA SER A 110 10.76 -41.64 17.95
C SER A 110 9.44 -42.08 17.31
N LEU A 111 9.56 -43.16 16.54
CA LEU A 111 8.62 -44.28 16.48
C LEU A 111 7.95 -44.53 17.86
N GLY A 112 6.62 -44.46 17.92
CA GLY A 112 5.87 -44.70 19.16
C GLY A 112 4.35 -44.53 19.02
N ASN A 113 3.69 -45.65 18.77
CA ASN A 113 2.28 -45.97 19.04
C ASN A 113 1.15 -45.11 18.44
N ALA A 114 0.40 -45.77 17.55
CA ALA A 114 -0.93 -45.37 17.10
C ALA A 114 -1.93 -45.28 18.27
N SER A 115 -2.92 -44.38 18.10
CA SER A 115 -4.14 -44.18 18.91
C SER A 115 -4.06 -43.04 19.94
N ALA A 116 -4.14 -41.79 19.47
CA ALA A 116 -4.86 -40.68 20.13
C ALA A 116 -4.52 -39.34 19.47
N ALA A 117 -5.30 -38.91 18.47
CA ALA A 117 -5.49 -37.49 18.13
C ALA A 117 -6.47 -37.36 16.95
N VAL A 118 -7.75 -37.64 17.18
CA VAL A 118 -8.84 -37.17 16.30
C VAL A 118 -9.75 -36.30 17.15
N SER A 119 -9.32 -35.06 17.39
CA SER A 119 -10.17 -33.97 17.90
C SER A 119 -9.36 -32.68 17.96
N ASN A 120 -9.31 -31.96 16.84
CA ASN A 120 -9.28 -30.48 16.77
C ASN A 120 -9.03 -30.01 15.33
N VAL A 121 -9.94 -30.35 14.42
CA VAL A 121 -10.15 -29.58 13.19
C VAL A 121 -11.44 -28.80 13.39
N SER A 122 -11.32 -27.62 13.98
CA SER A 122 -12.27 -26.51 13.94
C SER A 122 -11.61 -25.30 14.58
N SER A 123 -11.73 -24.14 13.95
CA SER A 123 -11.16 -22.84 14.32
C SER A 123 -9.76 -22.52 13.75
N MET A 124 -9.67 -22.42 12.42
CA MET A 124 -8.70 -21.54 11.76
C MET A 124 -9.32 -20.93 10.49
N VAL A 125 -10.26 -20.00 10.65
CA VAL A 125 -10.51 -18.99 9.60
C VAL A 125 -11.07 -17.70 10.20
N GLU A 126 -10.24 -16.95 10.92
CA GLU A 126 -10.39 -15.50 11.08
C GLU A 126 -9.26 -15.00 11.97
N GLY A 127 -8.31 -14.23 11.41
CA GLY A 127 -7.30 -13.61 12.26
C GLY A 127 -6.01 -13.14 11.60
N ALA A 128 -5.78 -13.38 10.31
CA ALA A 128 -4.54 -12.93 9.65
C ALA A 128 -4.66 -11.57 8.93
N GLY A 129 -5.87 -11.07 8.66
CA GLY A 129 -6.05 -9.81 7.93
C GLY A 129 -6.15 -8.54 8.79
N ALA A 130 -6.33 -8.65 10.11
CA ALA A 130 -6.81 -7.52 10.92
C ALA A 130 -5.71 -6.70 11.63
N LYS A 131 -4.42 -7.01 11.47
CA LYS A 131 -3.34 -6.38 12.26
C LYS A 131 -2.37 -5.48 11.49
N VAL A 132 -2.46 -5.41 10.16
CA VAL A 132 -1.52 -4.58 9.38
C VAL A 132 -1.88 -3.09 9.40
N PHE A 133 -3.11 -2.73 9.82
CA PHE A 133 -3.58 -1.33 9.79
C PHE A 133 -3.63 -0.62 11.15
N SER A 134 -3.17 -1.23 12.25
CA SER A 134 -3.26 -0.63 13.59
C SER A 134 -2.10 0.32 13.96
N PHE A 135 -1.20 0.67 13.04
CA PHE A 135 0.00 1.46 13.36
C PHE A 135 -0.05 2.95 12.98
N PHE A 136 -1.20 3.48 12.55
CA PHE A 136 -1.37 4.92 12.37
C PHE A 136 -2.65 5.41 13.05
N LYS A 137 -2.51 5.86 14.30
CA LYS A 137 -3.41 6.78 14.99
C LYS A 137 -2.62 8.02 15.36
#